data_AF-A0A8E2U4K0-F1
#
_entry.id   AF-A0A8E2U4K0-F1
#
_cell.length_a   1.000
_cell.length_b   1.000
_cell.length_c   1.000
_cell.angle_alpha   90.00
_cell.angle_beta   90.00
_cell.angle_gamma   90.00
#
_symmetry.space_group_name_H-M   'P 1'
#
loop_
_entity.id
_entity.type
_entity.pdbx_description
1 polymer ?
#
loop_
_entity_poly.entity_id
_entity_poly.type
_entity_poly.pdbx_seq_one_letter_code
_entity_poly.pdbx_strand_id
1 'polypeptide(L)'
;MPSFPAFCDTCGTVFSSGIFIENSTNISFAGNRSGPCPCCGGMGHVPDGVFNFIGNTIEILSAPERTIAELTQLAKILAEAKAKSDTREQVASRIEKEVPSLSKLVQLLPENRSELYGFLAVILAAVQLFTQTPAAPSSTTINVTQVIQQVIVEPPPPKVAPLSPKKVGRNERCPCGSGAKFKRCCGAI
;
A
#
# COMPACT_ATOMS: atom_id res chain seq x y z
N MET A 1 11.90 -4.70 10.01
CA MET A 1 10.73 -5.52 9.64
C MET A 1 9.58 -4.59 9.29
N PRO A 2 8.95 -4.75 8.12
CA PRO A 2 7.80 -3.93 7.76
C PRO A 2 6.63 -4.23 8.71
N SER A 3 6.03 -3.19 9.28
CA SER A 3 4.85 -3.34 10.12
C SER A 3 3.59 -3.29 9.26
N PHE A 4 2.67 -4.22 9.48
CA PHE A 4 1.35 -4.15 8.87
C PHE A 4 0.56 -2.99 9.51
N PRO A 5 -0.15 -2.14 8.74
CA PRO A 5 -0.80 -0.96 9.28
C PRO A 5 -2.12 -1.28 10.00
N ALA A 6 -2.50 -0.42 10.95
CA ALA A 6 -3.84 -0.34 11.53
C ALA A 6 -4.46 1.03 11.22
N PHE A 7 -5.79 1.08 11.13
CA PHE A 7 -6.58 2.27 10.85
C PHE A 7 -7.46 2.59 12.05
N CYS A 8 -7.31 3.79 12.63
CA CYS A 8 -8.08 4.18 13.81
C CYS A 8 -9.58 4.32 13.50
N ASP A 9 -10.43 3.66 14.29
CA ASP A 9 -11.89 3.69 14.13
C ASP A 9 -12.49 5.05 14.51
N THR A 10 -11.78 5.81 15.34
CA THR A 10 -12.25 7.08 15.90
C THR A 10 -11.84 8.27 15.03
N CYS A 11 -10.57 8.37 14.65
CA CYS A 11 -10.02 9.55 13.96
C CYS A 11 -9.46 9.27 12.56
N GLY A 12 -9.44 8.01 12.12
CA GLY A 12 -8.93 7.64 10.79
C GLY A 12 -7.40 7.66 10.63
N THR A 13 -6.65 7.98 11.70
CA THR A 13 -5.17 7.94 11.66
C THR A 13 -4.69 6.54 11.33
N VAL A 14 -3.77 6.42 10.36
CA VAL A 14 -3.03 5.19 10.07
C VAL A 14 -1.82 5.11 11.01
N PHE A 15 -1.67 3.99 11.72
CA PHE A 15 -0.58 3.80 12.66
C PHE A 15 -0.06 2.36 12.61
N SER A 16 1.09 2.11 13.24
CA SER A 16 1.66 0.77 13.30
C SER A 16 0.76 -0.16 14.12
N SER A 17 0.37 -1.30 13.55
CA SER A 17 -0.46 -2.27 14.28
C SER A 17 0.29 -3.04 15.38
N GLY A 18 1.62 -2.99 15.37
CA GLY A 18 2.49 -3.87 16.15
C GLY A 18 2.68 -5.27 15.52
N ILE A 19 2.08 -5.54 14.37
CA ILE A 19 2.25 -6.79 13.62
C ILE A 19 3.41 -6.61 12.64
N PHE A 20 4.42 -7.46 12.76
CA PHE A 20 5.60 -7.47 11.90
C PHE A 20 5.70 -8.82 11.21
N ILE A 21 5.66 -8.81 9.88
CA ILE A 21 5.70 -10.03 9.05
C ILE A 21 6.70 -9.80 7.94
N GLU A 22 7.49 -10.82 7.65
CA GLU A 22 8.52 -10.78 6.62
C GLU A 22 8.56 -12.13 5.89
N ASN A 23 8.69 -12.09 4.57
CA ASN A 23 8.87 -13.26 3.70
C ASN A 23 7.90 -14.42 3.99
N SER A 24 6.62 -14.09 4.12
CA SER A 24 5.55 -15.03 4.46
C SER A 24 4.38 -14.91 3.50
N THR A 25 3.84 -16.03 3.02
CA THR A 25 2.74 -16.07 2.05
C THR A 25 1.46 -16.60 2.67
N ASN A 26 0.31 -16.22 2.12
CA ASN A 26 -1.01 -16.71 2.50
C ASN A 26 -1.36 -16.43 3.97
N ILE A 27 -1.02 -15.23 4.44
CA ILE A 27 -1.32 -14.78 5.79
C ILE A 27 -2.72 -14.20 5.82
N SER A 28 -3.58 -14.75 6.67
CA SER A 28 -4.96 -14.32 6.83
C SER A 28 -5.13 -13.45 8.07
N PHE A 29 -5.77 -12.30 7.92
CA PHE A 29 -6.24 -11.46 9.00
C PHE A 29 -7.76 -11.40 9.00
N ALA A 30 -8.35 -11.53 10.20
CA ALA A 30 -9.77 -11.40 10.43
C ALA A 30 -10.03 -10.80 11.82
N GLY A 31 -10.74 -9.68 11.89
CA GLY A 31 -11.18 -9.07 13.15
C GLY A 31 -10.07 -8.54 14.05
N ASN A 32 -8.87 -8.31 13.49
CA ASN A 32 -7.72 -7.87 14.27
C ASN A 32 -7.85 -6.38 14.65
N ARG A 33 -7.53 -6.05 15.91
CA ARG A 33 -7.57 -4.68 16.44
C ARG A 33 -6.22 -4.30 17.01
N SER A 34 -5.87 -3.01 16.90
CA SER A 34 -4.63 -2.45 17.43
C SER A 34 -4.88 -1.10 18.10
N GLY A 35 -4.09 -0.77 19.11
CA GLY A 35 -4.18 0.49 19.83
C GLY A 35 -3.25 0.51 21.05
N PRO A 36 -3.15 1.66 21.74
CA PRO A 36 -3.92 2.88 21.49
C PRO A 36 -3.43 3.66 20.26
N CYS A 37 -4.34 4.34 19.58
CA CYS A 37 -4.02 5.26 18.50
C CYS A 37 -3.15 6.40 19.03
N PRO A 38 -1.99 6.70 18.41
CA PRO A 38 -1.08 7.75 18.90
C PRO A 38 -1.67 9.17 18.80
N CYS A 39 -2.73 9.35 18.00
CA CYS A 39 -3.38 10.64 17.80
C CYS A 39 -4.48 10.92 18.82
N CYS A 40 -5.41 9.97 19.02
CA CYS A 40 -6.60 10.18 19.85
C CYS A 40 -6.78 9.20 21.02
N GLY A 41 -5.89 8.21 21.17
CA GLY A 41 -6.00 7.15 22.19
C GLY A 41 -7.03 6.06 21.88
N GLY A 42 -7.84 6.20 20.83
CA GLY A 42 -8.85 5.20 20.43
C GLY A 42 -8.25 3.91 19.86
N MET A 43 -9.09 2.88 19.67
CA MET A 43 -8.69 1.65 19.00
C MET A 43 -8.79 1.79 17.47
N GLY A 44 -7.96 1.06 16.75
CA GLY A 44 -8.05 0.85 15.31
C GLY A 44 -8.22 -0.61 14.94
N HIS A 45 -8.59 -0.84 13.69
CA HIS A 45 -8.67 -2.17 13.09
C HIS A 45 -7.50 -2.39 12.13
N VAL A 46 -7.08 -3.63 12.01
CA VAL A 46 -6.15 -4.09 10.98
C VAL A 46 -6.98 -4.61 9.81
N PRO A 47 -6.60 -4.34 8.54
CA PRO A 47 -7.37 -4.79 7.39
C PRO A 47 -7.55 -6.30 7.36
N ASP A 48 -8.79 -6.74 7.17
CA ASP A 48 -9.11 -8.16 6.96
C ASP A 48 -8.76 -8.57 5.53
N GLY A 49 -8.29 -9.81 5.38
CA GLY A 49 -7.92 -10.36 4.08
C GLY A 49 -6.77 -11.36 4.14
N VAL A 50 -6.40 -11.86 2.96
CA VAL A 50 -5.27 -12.75 2.74
C VAL A 50 -4.17 -11.98 2.00
N PHE A 51 -2.96 -12.02 2.55
CA PHE A 51 -1.82 -11.23 2.06
C PHE A 51 -0.57 -12.09 1.91
N ASN A 52 0.27 -11.74 0.94
CA ASN A 52 1.66 -12.17 0.88
C ASN A 52 2.57 -11.01 1.28
N PHE A 53 3.63 -11.33 2.00
CA PHE A 53 4.69 -10.43 2.42
C PHE A 53 5.99 -10.91 1.77
N ILE A 54 6.42 -10.29 0.69
CA ILE A 54 7.61 -10.69 -0.08
C ILE A 54 8.62 -9.54 -0.01
N GLY A 55 9.71 -9.74 0.72
CA GLY A 55 10.66 -8.67 1.05
C GLY A 55 9.95 -7.53 1.78
N ASN A 56 9.90 -6.36 1.13
CA ASN A 56 9.27 -5.14 1.66
C ASN A 56 7.91 -4.82 1.00
N THR A 57 7.38 -5.75 0.21
CA THR A 57 6.11 -5.59 -0.53
C THR A 57 5.02 -6.41 0.13
N ILE A 58 3.82 -5.82 0.23
CA ILE A 58 2.60 -6.50 0.65
C ILE A 58 1.73 -6.68 -0.60
N GLU A 59 1.47 -7.93 -0.96
CA GLU A 59 0.58 -8.30 -2.05
C GLU A 59 -0.76 -8.77 -1.46
N ILE A 60 -1.87 -8.25 -1.99
CA ILE A 60 -3.22 -8.54 -1.53
C ILE A 60 -3.75 -9.69 -2.39
N LEU A 61 -3.92 -10.87 -1.80
CA LEU A 61 -4.47 -12.03 -2.51
C LEU A 61 -6.00 -12.06 -2.47
N SER A 62 -6.58 -11.61 -1.35
CA SER A 62 -8.03 -11.51 -1.18
C SER A 62 -8.30 -10.49 -0.10
N ALA A 63 -8.79 -9.32 -0.46
CA ALA A 63 -9.48 -8.43 0.47
C ALA A 63 -10.98 -8.61 0.25
N PRO A 64 -11.85 -8.40 1.26
CA PRO A 64 -13.29 -8.37 0.99
C PRO A 64 -13.55 -7.37 -0.14
N GLU A 65 -14.17 -7.83 -1.24
CA GLU A 65 -14.46 -7.06 -2.49
C GLU A 65 -15.38 -5.83 -2.26
N ARG A 66 -15.64 -5.48 -1.01
CA ARG A 66 -16.70 -4.56 -0.58
C ARG A 66 -16.46 -3.10 -0.86
N THR A 67 -15.32 -2.68 -1.39
CA THR A 67 -15.14 -1.26 -1.70
C THR A 67 -15.57 -0.92 -3.13
N ILE A 68 -15.26 -1.75 -4.12
CA ILE A 68 -15.54 -1.40 -5.53
C ILE A 68 -17.04 -1.54 -5.84
N ALA A 69 -17.68 -2.62 -5.39
CA ALA A 69 -19.11 -2.83 -5.64
C ALA A 69 -19.98 -1.76 -4.95
N GLU A 70 -19.64 -1.39 -3.70
CA GLU A 70 -20.35 -0.35 -2.96
C GLU A 70 -20.11 1.04 -3.55
N LEU A 71 -18.88 1.36 -3.97
CA LEU A 71 -18.59 2.61 -4.68
C LEU A 71 -19.30 2.69 -6.04
N THR A 72 -19.38 1.57 -6.76
CA THR A 72 -20.10 1.49 -8.04
C THR A 72 -21.60 1.70 -7.83
N GLN A 73 -22.18 1.08 -6.81
CA GLN A 73 -23.59 1.28 -6.45
C GLN A 73 -23.86 2.72 -6.00
N LEU A 74 -22.98 3.31 -5.20
CA LEU A 74 -23.08 4.72 -4.83
C LEU A 74 -23.03 5.62 -6.07
N ALA A 75 -22.06 5.44 -6.96
CA ALA A 75 -21.96 6.22 -8.19
C ALA A 75 -23.23 6.15 -9.04
N LYS A 76 -23.87 4.97 -9.12
CA LYS A 76 -25.15 4.80 -9.79
C LYS A 76 -26.26 5.63 -9.14
N ILE A 77 -26.39 5.56 -7.81
CA ILE A 77 -27.38 6.36 -7.06
C ILE A 77 -27.16 7.85 -7.32
N LEU A 78 -25.92 8.32 -7.26
CA LEU A 78 -25.60 9.73 -7.47
C LEU A 78 -25.84 10.19 -8.91
N ALA A 79 -25.52 9.35 -9.90
CA ALA A 79 -25.80 9.62 -11.31
C ALA A 79 -27.30 9.78 -11.55
N GLU A 80 -28.11 8.84 -11.04
CA GLU A 80 -29.56 8.87 -11.17
C GLU A 80 -30.18 10.06 -10.44
N ALA A 81 -29.70 10.37 -9.23
CA ALA A 81 -30.15 11.51 -8.44
C ALA A 81 -29.92 12.83 -9.17
N LYS A 82 -28.74 12.98 -9.80
CA LYS A 82 -28.42 14.15 -10.63
C LYS A 82 -29.32 14.22 -11.86
N ALA A 83 -29.58 13.10 -12.53
CA ALA A 83 -30.43 13.04 -13.72
C ALA A 83 -31.90 13.36 -13.42
N LYS A 84 -32.43 12.88 -12.28
CA LYS A 84 -33.83 13.09 -11.86
C LYS A 84 -34.05 14.40 -11.10
N SER A 85 -32.98 15.13 -10.79
CA SER A 85 -33.03 16.30 -9.91
C SER A 85 -33.65 15.97 -8.55
N ASP A 86 -33.22 14.84 -7.95
CA ASP A 86 -33.69 14.39 -6.63
C ASP A 86 -33.33 15.40 -5.53
N THR A 87 -34.13 15.44 -4.45
CA THR A 87 -33.86 16.26 -3.26
C THR A 87 -32.89 15.55 -2.31
N ARG A 88 -32.30 16.30 -1.37
CA ARG A 88 -31.38 15.76 -0.35
C ARG A 88 -31.98 14.55 0.37
N GLU A 89 -33.25 14.64 0.77
CA GLU A 89 -33.96 13.61 1.53
C GLU A 89 -34.12 12.33 0.71
N GLN A 90 -34.42 12.47 -0.59
CA GLN A 90 -34.56 11.34 -1.51
C GLN A 90 -33.20 10.66 -1.73
N VAL A 91 -32.13 11.43 -1.91
CA VAL A 91 -30.77 10.90 -2.06
C VAL A 91 -30.32 10.20 -0.78
N ALA A 92 -30.53 10.82 0.37
CA ALA A 92 -30.21 10.27 1.68
C ALA A 92 -30.89 8.91 1.90
N SER A 93 -32.20 8.84 1.67
CA SER A 93 -32.98 7.61 1.82
C SER A 93 -32.49 6.49 0.91
N ARG A 94 -32.08 6.81 -0.33
CA ARG A 94 -31.52 5.82 -1.26
C ARG A 94 -30.14 5.31 -0.82
N ILE A 95 -29.26 6.19 -0.34
CA ILE A 95 -27.95 5.78 0.18
C ILE A 95 -28.13 4.85 1.39
N GLU A 96 -29.00 5.19 2.33
CA GLU A 96 -29.26 4.35 3.52
C GLU A 96 -29.83 2.97 3.16
N LYS A 97 -30.68 2.90 2.11
CA LYS A 97 -31.33 1.66 1.68
C LYS A 97 -30.44 0.76 0.83
N GLU A 98 -29.70 1.35 -0.10
CA GLU A 98 -28.94 0.61 -1.13
C GLU A 98 -27.48 0.40 -0.72
N VAL A 99 -26.90 1.29 0.09
CA VAL A 99 -25.48 1.23 0.52
C VAL A 99 -25.34 1.58 2.01
N PRO A 100 -25.85 0.75 2.94
CA PRO A 100 -25.92 1.07 4.38
C PRO A 100 -24.54 1.25 5.04
N SER A 101 -23.48 0.68 4.46
CA SER A 101 -22.09 0.90 4.88
C SER A 101 -21.65 2.36 4.74
N LEU A 102 -22.25 3.11 3.81
CA LEU A 102 -21.92 4.50 3.49
C LEU A 102 -22.94 5.51 4.02
N SER A 103 -23.87 5.11 4.89
CA SER A 103 -24.89 6.01 5.46
C SER A 103 -24.30 7.25 6.16
N LYS A 104 -23.07 7.17 6.67
CA LYS A 104 -22.38 8.34 7.24
C LYS A 104 -22.15 9.46 6.22
N LEU A 105 -22.11 9.16 4.91
CA LEU A 105 -22.01 10.18 3.85
C LEU A 105 -23.24 11.08 3.78
N VAL A 106 -24.39 10.62 4.26
CA VAL A 106 -25.63 11.43 4.31
C VAL A 106 -25.44 12.69 5.14
N GLN A 107 -24.62 12.63 6.19
CA GLN A 107 -24.32 13.78 7.03
C GLN A 107 -23.48 14.85 6.32
N LEU A 108 -22.74 14.45 5.28
CA LEU A 108 -21.88 15.34 4.49
C LEU A 108 -22.60 15.93 3.26
N LEU A 109 -23.82 15.50 2.96
CA LEU A 109 -24.59 16.08 1.86
C LEU A 109 -24.86 17.57 2.13
N PRO A 110 -24.80 18.46 1.12
CA PRO A 110 -25.22 19.86 1.25
C PRO A 110 -26.74 20.01 1.37
N GLU A 111 -27.21 21.07 2.04
CA GLU A 111 -28.64 21.40 2.14
C GLU A 111 -29.16 22.18 0.92
N ASN A 112 -28.32 23.05 0.34
CA ASN A 112 -28.68 23.83 -0.84
C ASN A 112 -28.71 22.97 -2.10
N ARG A 113 -29.77 23.06 -2.91
CA ARG A 113 -29.93 22.27 -4.15
C ARG A 113 -28.76 22.43 -5.12
N SER A 114 -28.30 23.66 -5.33
CA SER A 114 -27.18 23.97 -6.24
C SER A 114 -25.87 23.34 -5.76
N GLU A 115 -25.62 23.42 -4.45
CA GLU A 115 -24.43 22.83 -3.81
C GLU A 115 -24.50 21.31 -3.80
N LEU A 116 -25.70 20.74 -3.60
CA LEU A 116 -25.94 19.30 -3.66
C LEU A 116 -25.52 18.76 -5.02
N TYR A 117 -25.98 19.31 -6.14
CA TYR A 117 -25.58 18.82 -7.47
C TYR A 117 -24.09 19.03 -7.75
N GLY A 118 -23.50 20.12 -7.26
CA GLY A 118 -22.06 20.34 -7.34
C GLY A 118 -21.29 19.25 -6.59
N PHE A 119 -21.67 18.98 -5.34
CA PHE A 119 -21.09 17.95 -4.49
C PHE A 119 -21.26 16.55 -5.08
N LEU A 120 -22.46 16.22 -5.55
CA LEU A 120 -22.74 14.95 -6.24
C LEU A 120 -21.87 14.79 -7.49
N ALA A 121 -21.66 15.86 -8.27
CA ALA A 121 -20.80 15.81 -9.44
C ALA A 121 -19.32 15.57 -9.07
N VAL A 122 -18.83 16.18 -7.99
CA VAL A 122 -17.47 15.96 -7.49
C VAL A 122 -17.28 14.53 -7.00
N ILE A 123 -18.22 14.00 -6.19
CA ILE A 123 -18.15 12.60 -5.73
C ILE A 123 -18.20 11.65 -6.92
N LEU A 124 -19.12 11.87 -7.87
CA LEU A 124 -19.23 11.05 -9.06
C LEU A 124 -17.92 11.05 -9.87
N ALA A 125 -17.31 12.21 -10.07
CA ALA A 125 -16.03 12.33 -10.77
C ALA A 125 -14.88 11.61 -10.02
N ALA A 126 -14.84 11.73 -8.69
CA ALA A 126 -13.86 11.03 -7.87
C ALA A 126 -14.03 9.50 -7.98
N VAL A 127 -15.25 8.99 -7.81
CA VAL A 127 -15.52 7.55 -7.94
C VAL A 127 -15.16 7.07 -9.35
N GLN A 128 -15.53 7.82 -10.39
CA GLN A 128 -15.18 7.51 -11.77
C GLN A 128 -13.67 7.46 -11.99
N LEU A 129 -12.88 8.34 -11.37
CA LEU A 129 -11.42 8.31 -11.46
C LEU A 129 -10.84 7.01 -10.86
N PHE A 130 -11.42 6.52 -9.75
CA PHE A 130 -11.02 5.28 -9.10
C PHE A 130 -11.56 4.02 -9.78
N THR A 131 -12.69 4.09 -10.49
CA THR A 131 -13.27 2.94 -11.22
C THR A 131 -12.78 2.85 -12.66
N GLN A 132 -12.13 3.89 -13.21
CA GLN A 132 -11.57 3.91 -14.56
C GLN A 132 -10.22 3.22 -14.69
N THR A 133 -9.65 2.66 -13.62
CA THR A 133 -8.64 1.61 -13.79
C THR A 133 -9.34 0.39 -14.40
N PRO A 134 -9.07 0.03 -15.68
CA PRO A 134 -9.62 -1.19 -16.23
C PRO A 134 -9.23 -2.32 -15.27
N ALA A 135 -10.22 -3.10 -14.83
CA ALA A 135 -9.97 -4.41 -14.28
C ALA A 135 -9.18 -5.15 -15.35
N ALA A 136 -7.86 -5.21 -15.21
CA ALA A 136 -7.06 -6.11 -15.99
C ALA A 136 -7.69 -7.49 -15.75
N PRO A 137 -8.13 -8.20 -16.80
CA PRO A 137 -8.69 -9.53 -16.61
C PRO A 137 -7.69 -10.35 -15.82
N SER A 138 -8.15 -10.88 -14.71
CA SER A 138 -7.47 -11.84 -13.85
C SER A 138 -7.25 -13.14 -14.63
N SER A 139 -6.23 -13.11 -15.48
CA SER A 139 -5.53 -14.27 -16.04
C SER A 139 -4.26 -13.79 -16.74
N THR A 140 -3.34 -13.18 -15.98
CA THR A 140 -1.96 -13.20 -16.45
C THR A 140 -1.42 -14.60 -16.16
N THR A 141 -1.67 -15.54 -17.06
CA THR A 141 -0.75 -16.66 -17.24
C THR A 141 0.56 -16.00 -17.67
N ILE A 142 1.45 -15.71 -16.71
CA ILE A 142 2.80 -15.27 -17.02
C ILE A 142 3.49 -16.48 -17.63
N ASN A 143 3.40 -16.59 -18.95
CA ASN A 143 4.33 -17.38 -19.73
C ASN A 143 5.70 -16.74 -19.49
N VAL A 144 6.58 -17.48 -18.82
CA VAL A 144 7.93 -17.05 -18.37
C VAL A 144 8.82 -16.59 -19.55
N THR A 145 8.36 -16.72 -20.79
CA THR A 145 9.11 -16.42 -22.01
C THR A 145 8.88 -15.01 -22.56
N GLN A 146 8.03 -14.15 -21.98
CA GLN A 146 7.70 -12.85 -22.59
C GLN A 146 7.79 -11.63 -21.66
N VAL A 147 8.78 -11.62 -20.76
CA VAL A 147 9.22 -10.40 -20.03
C VAL A 147 10.76 -10.30 -20.00
N ILE A 148 11.45 -10.74 -21.05
CA ILE A 148 12.92 -10.60 -21.16
C ILE A 148 13.33 -9.33 -21.93
N GLN A 149 12.41 -8.57 -22.54
CA GLN A 149 12.82 -7.63 -23.59
C GLN A 149 12.46 -6.15 -23.49
N GLN A 150 11.85 -5.61 -22.41
CA GLN A 150 11.50 -4.18 -22.43
C GLN A 150 11.80 -3.30 -21.21
N VAL A 151 12.34 -3.79 -20.08
CA VAL A 151 12.81 -2.87 -19.01
C VAL A 151 13.99 -3.41 -18.20
N ILE A 152 15.04 -3.90 -18.86
CA ILE A 152 16.39 -3.92 -18.27
C ILE A 152 17.38 -3.56 -19.38
N VAL A 153 17.55 -2.25 -19.62
CA VAL A 153 18.90 -1.80 -19.98
C VAL A 153 19.69 -1.99 -18.71
N GLU A 154 20.42 -3.10 -18.62
CA GLU A 154 21.47 -3.26 -17.63
C GLU A 154 22.42 -2.07 -17.84
N PRO A 155 22.61 -1.17 -16.85
CA PRO A 155 23.80 -0.35 -16.89
C PRO A 155 24.98 -1.32 -16.98
N PRO A 156 26.00 -1.04 -17.83
CA PRO A 156 27.15 -1.91 -17.93
C PRO A 156 27.67 -2.20 -16.51
N PRO A 157 28.08 -3.45 -16.21
CA PRO A 157 28.56 -3.78 -14.89
C PRO A 157 29.58 -2.71 -14.49
N PRO A 158 29.52 -2.16 -13.25
CA PRO A 158 30.54 -1.23 -12.83
C PRO A 158 31.86 -1.93 -13.09
N LYS A 159 32.71 -1.32 -13.92
CA LYS A 159 34.10 -1.76 -14.06
C LYS A 159 34.67 -1.68 -12.66
N VAL A 160 34.65 -2.81 -11.97
CA VAL A 160 35.32 -2.96 -10.70
C VAL A 160 36.78 -2.82 -11.10
N ALA A 161 37.33 -1.62 -10.88
CA ALA A 161 38.76 -1.45 -10.92
C ALA A 161 39.30 -2.55 -9.99
N PRO A 162 40.25 -3.38 -10.46
CA PRO A 162 40.84 -4.37 -9.58
C PRO A 162 41.29 -3.62 -8.34
N LEU A 163 40.75 -4.01 -7.18
CA LEU A 163 41.25 -3.58 -5.89
C LEU A 163 42.70 -4.02 -5.86
N SER A 164 43.59 -3.11 -6.27
CA SER A 164 45.01 -3.30 -6.17
C SER A 164 45.27 -3.68 -4.71
N PRO A 165 45.82 -4.86 -4.42
CA PRO A 165 46.14 -5.21 -3.06
C PRO A 165 47.04 -4.09 -2.54
N LYS A 166 46.61 -3.43 -1.46
CA LYS A 166 47.40 -2.38 -0.80
C LYS A 166 48.76 -3.01 -0.50
N LYS A 167 49.79 -2.64 -1.26
CA LYS A 167 51.14 -3.18 -1.06
C LYS A 167 51.58 -2.71 0.32
N VAL A 168 51.51 -3.60 1.30
CA VAL A 168 51.99 -3.33 2.65
C VAL A 168 53.49 -3.09 2.55
N GLY A 169 53.92 -1.90 2.98
CA GLY A 169 55.33 -1.53 2.94
C GLY A 169 56.16 -2.45 3.85
N ARG A 170 57.38 -2.78 3.42
CA ARG A 170 58.30 -3.69 4.15
C ARG A 170 58.52 -3.26 5.63
N ASN A 171 58.38 -1.98 5.95
CA ASN A 171 58.53 -1.44 7.31
C ASN A 171 57.20 -1.10 8.03
N GLU A 172 56.03 -1.28 7.40
CA GLU A 172 54.71 -1.02 8.00
C GLU A 172 54.31 -2.12 8.98
N ARG A 173 53.32 -1.87 9.85
CA ARG A 173 52.78 -2.88 10.76
C ARG A 173 52.15 -4.04 9.97
N CYS A 174 52.42 -5.26 10.40
CA CYS A 174 51.95 -6.45 9.72
C CYS A 174 50.41 -6.59 9.85
N PRO A 175 49.68 -6.84 8.75
CA PRO A 175 48.22 -6.98 8.78
C PRO A 175 47.73 -8.25 9.48
N CYS A 176 48.61 -9.19 9.85
CA CYS A 176 48.24 -10.38 10.62
C CYS A 176 47.99 -10.11 12.11
N GLY A 177 48.13 -8.86 12.57
CA GLY A 177 47.87 -8.48 13.96
C GLY A 177 49.02 -8.71 14.94
N SER A 178 50.21 -9.11 14.47
CA SER A 178 51.37 -9.39 15.34
C SER A 178 52.02 -8.14 15.96
N GLY A 179 51.67 -6.93 15.50
CA GLY A 179 52.29 -5.68 15.93
C GLY A 179 53.71 -5.44 15.40
N ALA A 180 54.35 -6.43 14.76
CA ALA A 180 55.69 -6.32 14.19
C ALA A 180 55.69 -5.65 12.79
N LYS A 181 56.86 -5.17 12.33
CA LYS A 181 57.04 -4.68 10.95
C LYS A 181 56.90 -5.82 9.95
N PHE A 182 56.31 -5.58 8.77
CA PHE A 182 56.01 -6.61 7.75
C PHE A 182 57.24 -7.47 7.41
N LYS A 183 58.43 -6.88 7.24
CA LYS A 183 59.69 -7.60 6.98
C LYS A 183 60.18 -8.56 8.06
N ARG A 184 59.66 -8.43 9.28
CA ARG A 184 60.00 -9.27 10.43
C ARG A 184 58.86 -10.22 10.79
N CYS A 185 57.83 -10.33 9.95
CA CYS A 185 56.66 -11.16 10.18
C CYS A 185 56.25 -11.87 8.88
N CYS A 186 55.08 -11.56 8.29
CA CYS A 186 54.60 -12.24 7.08
C CYS A 186 55.43 -11.98 5.81
N GLY A 187 56.31 -10.97 5.82
CA GLY A 187 57.27 -10.68 4.74
C GLY A 187 58.71 -11.03 5.10
N ALA A 188 58.93 -11.89 6.10
CA ALA A 188 60.23 -12.47 6.40
C ALA A 188 60.51 -13.58 5.37
N ILE A 189 61.11 -13.18 4.26
CA ILE A 189 61.81 -14.07 3.33
C ILE A 189 63.30 -13.84 3.57
#